data_AF-A0A0F9C5E6-F1
#
_entry.id   AF-A0A0F9C5E6-F1
#
_cell.length_a   1.000
_cell.length_b   1.000
_cell.length_c   1.000
_cell.angle_alpha   90.00
_cell.angle_beta   90.00
_cell.angle_gamma   90.00
#
_symmetry.space_group_name_H-M   'P 1'
#
loop_
_entity.id
_entity.type
_entity.pdbx_description
1 polymer ?
#
loop_
_entity_poly.entity_id
_entity_poly.type
_entity_poly.pdbx_seq_one_letter_code
_entity_poly.pdbx_strand_id
1 'polypeptide(L)' 'MSKISVINHGTVHHQAHCAGCDWSDAIEIEEVNRSQKLRNRMYKHIRKTGHGVHVEAGTSRDYFLENKE' A
#
# COMPACT_ATOMS: atom_id res chain seq x y z
N MET A 1 5.43 -22.11 28.44
CA MET A 1 5.39 -20.94 27.55
C MET A 1 4.32 -21.17 26.49
N SER A 2 3.39 -20.24 26.36
CA SER A 2 2.41 -20.22 25.25
C SER A 2 3.13 -19.75 23.98
N LYS A 3 2.86 -20.39 22.85
CA LYS A 3 3.48 -20.03 21.57
C LYS A 3 2.65 -18.92 20.92
N ILE A 4 3.32 -17.88 20.43
CA ILE A 4 2.70 -16.81 19.65
C ILE A 4 2.88 -17.17 18.18
N SER A 5 1.79 -17.18 17.43
CA SER A 5 1.79 -17.32 15.97
C SER A 5 1.50 -15.99 15.30
N VAL A 6 2.09 -15.81 14.11
CA VAL A 6 2.01 -14.57 13.34
C VAL A 6 1.57 -14.90 11.91
N ILE A 7 0.53 -14.21 11.43
CA ILE A 7 0.14 -14.23 10.02
C ILE A 7 0.56 -12.90 9.40
N ASN A 8 1.39 -12.96 8.36
CA ASN A 8 1.82 -11.79 7.61
C ASN A 8 0.92 -11.59 6.39
N HIS A 9 0.15 -10.50 6.37
CA HIS A 9 -0.69 -10.12 5.23
C HIS A 9 0.06 -9.28 4.19
N GLY A 10 1.32 -8.93 4.48
CA GLY A 10 2.16 -8.12 3.58
C GLY A 10 1.63 -6.70 3.44
N THR A 11 1.91 -6.07 2.29
CA THR A 11 1.43 -4.71 1.99
C THR A 11 -0.06 -4.70 1.72
N VAL A 12 -0.81 -3.99 2.56
CA VAL A 12 -2.28 -3.88 2.50
C VAL A 12 -2.76 -2.60 1.83
N HIS A 13 -1.93 -1.56 1.75
CA HIS A 13 -2.23 -0.38 0.94
C HIS A 13 -0.95 0.30 0.46
N HIS A 14 -1.06 0.96 -0.70
CA HIS A 14 -0.19 2.04 -1.15
C HIS A 14 -1.12 3.16 -1.59
N GLN A 15 -0.96 4.35 -1.02
CA GLN A 15 -1.75 5.52 -1.33
C GLN A 15 -0.83 6.65 -1.77
N ALA A 16 -1.06 7.17 -2.96
CA ALA A 16 -0.36 8.29 -3.54
C ALA A 16 -1.17 9.58 -3.36
N HIS A 17 -0.51 10.65 -2.94
CA HIS A 17 -1.08 11.97 -2.75
C HIS A 17 -0.22 13.03 -3.46
N CYS A 18 -0.84 13.91 -4.22
CA CYS A 18 -0.15 15.01 -4.87
C CYS A 18 0.04 16.18 -3.89
N ALA A 19 1.24 16.78 -3.89
CA ALA A 19 1.55 17.93 -3.03
C ALA A 19 1.06 19.28 -3.59
N GLY A 20 0.62 19.30 -4.86
CA GLY A 20 0.23 20.53 -5.56
C GLY A 20 -1.23 20.61 -6.01
N CYS A 21 -2.02 19.54 -5.84
CA CYS A 21 -3.46 19.53 -6.13
C CYS A 21 -4.16 18.33 -5.47
N ASP A 22 -5.49 18.29 -5.54
CA ASP A 22 -6.35 17.24 -4.93
C ASP A 22 -6.31 15.89 -5.66
N TRP A 23 -5.21 15.58 -6.34
CA TRP A 23 -5.04 14.27 -6.94
C TRP A 23 -4.53 13.25 -5.92
N SER A 24 -5.27 12.16 -5.78
CA SER A 24 -4.87 10.98 -5.01
C SER A 24 -5.19 9.69 -5.76
N ASP A 25 -4.43 8.63 -5.53
CA ASP A 25 -4.61 7.33 -6.16
C ASP A 25 -4.10 6.22 -5.23
N ALA A 26 -4.51 4.97 -5.43
CA ALA A 26 -4.08 3.86 -4.59
C ALA A 26 -3.92 2.56 -5.38
N ILE A 27 -3.24 1.57 -4.81
CA ILE A 27 -3.27 0.22 -5.37
C ILE A 27 -4.66 -0.38 -5.21
N GLU A 28 -5.13 -1.05 -6.26
CA GLU A 28 -6.27 -1.94 -6.18
C GLU A 28 -5.76 -3.34 -5.81
N ILE A 29 -6.20 -3.86 -4.66
CA ILE A 29 -5.65 -5.10 -4.09
C ILE A 29 -5.91 -6.30 -5.02
N GLU A 30 -7.04 -6.30 -5.71
CA GLU A 30 -7.49 -7.35 -6.64
C GLU A 30 -6.77 -7.32 -7.99
N GLU A 31 -6.04 -6.24 -8.31
CA GLU A 31 -5.35 -6.13 -9.60
C GLU A 31 -3.97 -6.82 -9.61
N VAL A 32 -3.70 -7.56 -10.69
CA VAL A 32 -2.35 -8.01 -11.03
C VAL A 32 -1.47 -6.80 -11.37
N ASN A 33 -0.21 -6.81 -10.95
CA ASN A 33 0.77 -5.73 -11.15
C ASN A 33 0.35 -4.37 -10.57
N ARG A 34 -0.51 -4.37 -9.54
CA ARG A 34 -1.07 -3.17 -8.87
C ARG A 34 -0.03 -2.07 -8.59
N SER A 35 1.13 -2.42 -8.04
CA SER A 35 2.18 -1.43 -7.72
C SER A 35 2.74 -0.75 -8.96
N GLN A 36 2.87 -1.49 -10.07
CA GLN A 36 3.36 -0.92 -11.34
C GLN A 36 2.30 -0.04 -11.99
N LYS A 37 1.02 -0.40 -11.91
CA LYS A 37 -0.09 0.44 -12.38
C LYS A 37 -0.15 1.76 -11.62
N LEU A 38 -0.10 1.74 -10.29
CA LEU A 38 -0.05 2.95 -9.48
C LEU A 38 1.14 3.84 -9.88
N ARG A 39 2.34 3.25 -10.02
CA ARG A 39 3.54 3.98 -10.46
C ARG A 39 3.36 4.66 -11.82
N ASN A 40 2.74 3.98 -12.77
CA ASN A 40 2.47 4.53 -14.09
C ASN A 40 1.48 5.72 -14.03
N ARG A 41 0.43 5.62 -13.20
CA ARG A 41 -0.53 6.71 -13.00
C ARG A 41 0.13 7.92 -12.33
N MET A 42 0.97 7.71 -11.32
CA MET A 42 1.78 8.77 -10.71
C MET A 42 2.70 9.46 -11.72
N TYR A 43 3.46 8.69 -12.52
CA TYR A 43 4.36 9.27 -13.52
C TYR A 43 3.60 10.08 -14.57
N LYS A 44 2.43 9.60 -15.00
CA LYS A 44 1.56 10.35 -15.90
C LYS A 44 1.09 11.66 -15.26
N HIS A 45 0.71 11.63 -13.98
CA HIS A 45 0.33 12.82 -13.23
C HIS A 45 1.48 13.82 -13.16
N ILE A 46 2.64 13.41 -12.65
CA ILE A 46 3.84 14.25 -12.49
C ILE A 46 4.23 14.89 -13.83
N ARG A 47 4.24 14.12 -14.93
CA ARG A 47 4.57 14.66 -16.27
C ARG A 47 3.56 15.69 -16.77
N LYS A 48 2.29 15.58 -16.38
CA LYS A 48 1.23 16.49 -16.78
C LYS A 48 1.24 17.78 -15.96
N THR A 49 1.54 17.70 -14.67
CA THR A 49 1.35 18.81 -13.72
C THR A 49 2.66 19.44 -13.24
N GLY A 50 3.77 18.70 -13.31
CA GLY A 50 5.03 19.09 -12.66
C GLY A 50 5.00 18.98 -11.13
N HIS A 51 3.91 18.47 -10.55
CA HIS A 51 3.78 18.37 -9.10
C HIS A 51 4.54 17.17 -8.53
N GLY A 52 5.03 17.31 -7.30
CA GLY A 52 5.53 16.19 -6.52
C GLY A 52 4.39 15.30 -6.03
N VAL A 53 4.65 13.99 -5.97
CA VAL A 53 3.71 13.00 -5.42
C VAL A 53 4.38 12.26 -4.28
N HIS A 54 3.72 12.22 -3.13
CA HIS A 54 4.09 11.41 -1.98
C HIS A 54 3.35 10.07 -2.03
N VAL A 55 3.97 8.99 -1.55
CA VAL A 55 3.33 7.68 -1.45
C VAL A 55 3.52 7.12 -0.06
N GLU A 56 2.41 6.78 0.58
CA GLU A 56 2.36 6.06 1.85
C GLU A 56 2.06 4.59 1.59
N ALA A 57 2.71 3.70 2.32
CA ALA A 57 2.50 2.26 2.21
C ALA A 57 2.38 1.64 3.60
N GLY A 58 1.42 0.73 3.77
CA GLY A 58 1.17 0.05 5.04
C GLY A 58 1.18 -1.45 4.90
N THR A 59 1.69 -2.14 5.93
CA THR A 59 1.65 -3.61 6.04
C THR A 59 0.76 -4.05 7.18
N SER A 60 0.10 -5.20 7.04
CA SER A 60 -0.70 -5.78 8.12
C SER A 60 -0.15 -7.13 8.59
N ARG A 61 -0.27 -7.38 9.90
CA ARG A 61 0.14 -8.61 10.58
C ARG A 61 -0.83 -8.91 11.72
N ASP A 62 -1.26 -10.17 11.81
CA ASP A 62 -2.07 -10.64 12.92
C ASP A 62 -1.21 -11.47 13.88
N TYR A 63 -1.42 -11.28 15.19
CA TYR A 63 -0.72 -11.98 16.26
C TYR A 63 -1.75 -12.68 17.14
N PHE A 64 -1.56 -13.97 17.41
CA PHE A 64 -2.45 -14.72 18.28
C PHE A 64 -1.70 -15.78 19.08
N LEU A 65 -2.26 -16.12 20.25
CA LEU A 65 -1.77 -17.20 21.09
C LEU A 65 -2.26 -18.53 20.51
N GLU A 66 -1.36 -19.45 20.25
CA GLU A 66 -1.73 -20.84 20.01
C GLU A 66 -2.17 -21.44 21.34
N ASN A 67 -3.47 -21.71 21.46
CA ASN A 67 -3.98 -22.49 22.59
C ASN A 67 -3.34 -23.88 22.50
N LYS A 68 -2.69 -24.31 23.60
CA LYS A 68 -2.25 -25.69 23.76
C LYS A 68 -3.51 -26.52 24.00
N GLU A 69 -3.97 -27.24 22.99
CA GLU A 69 -4.82 -28.42 23.20
C GLU A 69 -4.06 -29.48 24.00
#